data_AF-A0A2P4SDB8-F1
#
_entry.id   AF-A0A2P4SDB8-F1
#
_cell.length_a   1.000
_cell.length_b   1.000
_cell.length_c   1.000
_cell.angle_alpha   90.00
_cell.angle_beta   90.00
_cell.angle_gamma   90.00
#
_symmetry.space_group_name_H-M   'P 1'
#
loop_
_entity.id
_entity.type
_entity.pdbx_description
1 polymer ?
#
loop_
_entity_poly.entity_id
_entity_poly.type
_entity_poly.pdbx_seq_one_letter_code
_entity_poly.pdbx_strand_id
1 'polypeptide(L)'
;SRACKPRLVGQVFVGGSILRGGPVTVCRDEELKCQPEPLVIKCKRVYGGPAKIQLSVDGKRLYVTNSFYSTWDKQFYPNVVKEGSVMLQIDVDTEKGGLTVNKNFLVDFGKEPNGPCLAHDIRFPCGDSTSDILA
;
A
#
# COMPACT_ATOMS: atom_id res chain seq x y z
N SER A 1 -26.98 1.30 -10.08
CA SER A 1 -28.17 2.16 -9.89
C SER A 1 -27.91 3.53 -10.50
N ARG A 2 -28.90 4.14 -11.16
CA ARG A 2 -28.76 5.47 -11.78
C ARG A 2 -28.64 6.53 -10.67
N ALA A 3 -27.63 7.41 -10.81
CA ALA A 3 -27.23 8.54 -9.96
C ALA A 3 -26.31 8.25 -8.74
N CYS A 4 -25.25 7.44 -8.90
CA CYS A 4 -24.11 7.57 -8.00
C CYS A 4 -23.32 8.85 -8.36
N LYS A 5 -23.20 9.79 -7.40
CA LYS A 5 -22.30 10.95 -7.48
C LYS A 5 -21.05 10.66 -6.65
N PRO A 6 -20.04 9.96 -7.20
CA PRO A 6 -18.82 9.66 -6.44
C PRO A 6 -18.18 10.97 -5.99
N ARG A 7 -17.69 10.99 -4.75
CA ARG A 7 -16.96 12.12 -4.16
C ARG A 7 -15.63 11.60 -3.66
N LEU A 8 -14.57 12.38 -3.89
CA LEU A 8 -13.31 12.15 -3.20
C LEU A 8 -13.50 12.50 -1.72
N VAL A 9 -13.42 11.50 -0.85
CA VAL A 9 -13.62 11.64 0.60
C VAL A 9 -12.30 11.60 1.39
N GLY A 10 -11.20 11.23 0.73
CA GLY A 10 -9.88 11.20 1.34
C GLY A 10 -8.80 10.66 0.41
N GLN A 11 -7.55 10.80 0.82
CA GLN A 11 -6.37 10.27 0.16
C GLN A 11 -5.48 9.59 1.21
N VAL A 12 -4.79 8.53 0.83
CA VAL A 12 -3.86 7.79 1.70
C VAL A 12 -2.55 7.56 0.98
N PHE A 13 -1.44 7.83 1.67
CA PHE A 13 -0.09 7.70 1.11
C PHE A 13 0.62 6.54 1.82
N VAL A 14 1.00 5.52 1.05
CA VAL A 14 1.65 4.30 1.56
C VAL A 14 3.04 4.05 0.96
N GLY A 15 3.66 5.11 0.45
CA GLY A 15 4.99 5.07 -0.17
C GLY A 15 5.01 5.73 -1.54
N GLY A 16 5.93 5.28 -2.39
CA GLY A 16 6.19 5.78 -3.74
C GLY A 16 7.43 6.67 -3.81
N SER A 17 7.70 7.21 -5.00
CA SER A 17 8.84 8.11 -5.23
C SER A 17 8.58 9.56 -4.85
N ILE A 18 7.31 9.97 -4.79
CA ILE A 18 6.88 11.33 -4.47
C ILE A 18 6.78 11.46 -2.94
N LEU A 19 7.94 11.59 -2.29
CA LEU A 19 8.05 11.76 -0.84
C LEU A 19 8.96 12.95 -0.55
N ARG A 20 8.70 13.65 0.56
CA ARG A 20 9.58 14.72 1.04
C ARG A 20 10.99 14.18 1.27
N GLY A 21 11.99 14.89 0.74
CA GLY A 21 13.40 14.47 0.80
C GLY A 21 13.70 13.21 -0.02
N GLY A 22 12.77 12.78 -0.89
CA GLY A 22 12.96 11.67 -1.80
C GLY A 22 13.77 12.05 -3.05
N PRO A 23 13.99 11.09 -3.97
CA PRO A 23 14.76 11.30 -5.19
C PRO A 23 14.02 12.16 -6.25
N VAL A 24 12.72 12.39 -6.06
CA VAL A 24 11.88 13.17 -6.97
C VAL A 24 11.49 14.48 -6.30
N THR A 25 11.74 15.59 -7.00
CA THR A 25 11.26 16.93 -6.61
C THR A 25 10.05 17.29 -7.44
N VAL A 26 8.93 17.61 -6.80
CA VAL A 26 7.72 18.07 -7.48
C VAL A 26 7.83 19.58 -7.72
N CYS A 27 7.91 19.98 -8.99
CA CYS A 27 8.05 21.39 -9.38
C CYS A 27 6.72 22.17 -9.33
N ARG A 28 5.59 21.48 -9.50
CA ARG A 28 4.24 22.04 -9.44
C ARG A 28 3.27 20.96 -8.98
N ASP A 29 2.45 21.31 -8.01
CA ASP A 29 1.37 20.48 -7.48
C ASP A 29 0.19 21.40 -7.17
N GLU A 30 -0.98 21.10 -7.73
CA GLU A 30 -2.22 21.86 -7.48
C GLU A 30 -3.07 21.20 -6.39
N GLU A 31 -2.78 19.95 -6.06
CA GLU A 31 -3.54 19.14 -5.10
C GLU A 31 -2.96 19.23 -3.69
N LEU A 32 -1.63 19.08 -3.57
CA LEU A 32 -0.93 19.08 -2.28
C LEU A 32 -0.10 20.34 -2.09
N LYS A 33 -0.15 20.90 -0.87
CA LYS A 33 0.72 22.02 -0.47
C LYS A 33 2.19 21.64 -0.42
N CYS A 34 2.50 20.36 -0.18
CA CYS A 34 3.85 19.82 -0.15
C CYS A 34 3.84 18.30 -0.36
N GLN A 35 4.97 17.75 -0.82
CA GLN A 35 5.16 16.31 -0.93
C GLN A 35 4.96 15.61 0.43
N PRO A 36 4.31 14.43 0.46
CA PRO A 36 4.00 13.71 1.69
C PRO A 36 5.25 13.17 2.39
N GLU A 37 5.16 12.97 3.70
CA GLU A 37 6.25 12.41 4.49
C GLU A 37 6.43 10.90 4.21
N PRO A 38 7.67 10.37 4.31
CA PRO A 38 7.90 8.94 4.26
C PRO A 38 7.06 8.18 5.31
N LEU A 39 6.37 7.12 4.88
CA LEU A 39 5.58 6.30 5.79
C LEU A 39 6.50 5.48 6.70
N VAL A 40 6.30 5.62 8.01
CA VAL A 40 6.94 4.80 9.04
C VAL A 40 5.85 4.15 9.90
N ILE A 41 5.86 2.82 9.98
CA ILE A 41 4.94 2.05 10.83
C ILE A 41 5.78 1.13 11.70
N LYS A 42 5.48 1.05 13.01
CA LYS A 42 6.19 0.16 13.94
C LYS A 42 7.73 0.24 13.82
N CYS A 43 8.25 1.48 13.73
CA CYS A 43 9.67 1.79 13.55
C CYS A 43 10.32 1.28 12.24
N LYS A 44 9.54 0.79 11.28
CA LYS A 44 9.99 0.40 9.93
C LYS A 44 9.57 1.46 8.92
N ARG A 45 10.53 2.00 8.17
CA ARG A 45 10.25 2.83 6.99
C ARG A 45 9.75 1.93 5.85
N VAL A 46 8.65 2.33 5.22
CA VAL A 46 8.13 1.68 4.02
C VAL A 46 8.85 2.25 2.80
N TYR A 47 9.48 1.36 2.03
CA TYR A 47 10.07 1.69 0.72
C TYR A 47 9.15 1.21 -0.40
N GLY A 48 9.36 1.69 -1.62
CA GLY A 48 8.50 1.34 -2.74
C GLY A 48 7.13 2.00 -2.67
N GLY A 49 6.29 1.69 -3.66
CA GLY A 49 4.88 2.08 -3.70
C GLY A 49 3.95 0.88 -3.53
N PRO A 50 2.64 1.11 -3.39
CA PRO A 50 1.66 0.02 -3.36
C PRO A 50 1.67 -0.75 -4.67
N ALA A 51 1.65 -2.08 -4.60
CA ALA A 51 1.67 -2.98 -5.76
C ALA A 51 0.38 -3.82 -5.85
N LYS A 52 0.23 -4.84 -5.01
CA LYS A 52 -1.02 -5.61 -4.92
C LYS A 52 -1.88 -5.09 -3.77
N ILE A 53 -3.19 -5.13 -3.98
CA ILE A 53 -4.20 -4.76 -2.99
C ILE A 53 -5.25 -5.86 -2.89
N GLN A 54 -5.74 -6.12 -1.69
CA GLN A 54 -6.77 -7.11 -1.44
C GLN A 54 -7.78 -6.60 -0.42
N LEU A 55 -9.06 -6.53 -0.82
CA LEU A 55 -10.14 -6.09 0.05
C LEU A 55 -10.72 -7.30 0.81
N SER A 56 -10.96 -7.12 2.11
CA SER A 56 -11.67 -8.09 2.92
C SER A 56 -13.14 -8.23 2.48
N VAL A 57 -13.73 -9.40 2.70
CA VAL A 57 -15.12 -9.70 2.29
C VAL A 57 -16.13 -8.71 2.89
N ASP A 58 -15.91 -8.25 4.13
CA ASP A 58 -16.76 -7.25 4.78
C ASP A 58 -16.51 -5.80 4.31
N GLY A 59 -15.54 -5.60 3.40
CA GLY A 59 -15.21 -4.30 2.80
C GLY A 59 -14.49 -3.32 3.74
N LYS A 60 -14.13 -3.74 4.96
CA LYS A 60 -13.60 -2.84 6.00
C LYS A 60 -12.08 -2.76 6.07
N ARG A 61 -11.35 -3.69 5.42
CA ARG A 61 -9.90 -3.79 5.48
C ARG A 61 -9.32 -4.00 4.09
N LEU A 62 -8.45 -3.10 3.67
CA LEU A 62 -7.69 -3.22 2.44
C LEU A 62 -6.23 -3.53 2.77
N TYR A 63 -5.76 -4.71 2.35
CA TYR A 63 -4.38 -5.14 2.55
C TYR A 63 -3.55 -4.77 1.34
N VAL A 64 -2.31 -4.34 1.56
CA VAL A 64 -1.43 -3.83 0.50
C VAL A 64 -0.04 -4.43 0.65
N THR A 65 0.52 -4.99 -0.43
CA THR A 65 1.96 -5.29 -0.54
C THR A 65 2.64 -4.29 -1.47
N ASN A 66 3.96 -4.16 -1.37
CA ASN A 66 4.75 -3.15 -2.06
C ASN A 66 5.84 -3.71 -3.00
N SER A 67 5.74 -4.98 -3.39
CA SER A 67 6.60 -5.59 -4.42
C SER A 67 5.76 -6.07 -5.60
N PHE A 68 6.25 -5.81 -6.82
CA PHE A 68 5.55 -6.15 -8.05
C PHE A 68 6.30 -7.22 -8.86
N TYR A 69 7.56 -6.97 -9.21
CA TYR A 69 8.38 -7.92 -9.93
C TYR A 69 9.84 -7.63 -9.66
N SER A 70 10.60 -8.62 -9.21
CA SER A 70 11.92 -8.40 -8.62
C SER A 70 12.90 -7.59 -9.49
N THR A 71 12.87 -7.78 -10.82
CA THR A 71 13.72 -7.01 -11.74
C THR A 71 13.30 -5.53 -11.84
N TRP A 72 11.99 -5.27 -11.80
CA TRP A 72 11.44 -3.91 -11.83
C TRP A 72 11.61 -3.24 -10.47
N ASP A 73 11.37 -3.96 -9.38
CA ASP A 73 11.62 -3.48 -8.03
C ASP A 73 13.09 -3.08 -7.88
N LYS A 74 14.03 -3.87 -8.41
CA LYS A 74 15.46 -3.53 -8.42
C LYS A 74 15.75 -2.24 -9.21
N GLN A 75 15.05 -2.00 -10.32
CA GLN A 75 15.27 -0.83 -11.17
C GLN A 75 14.64 0.44 -10.58
N PHE A 76 13.40 0.38 -10.11
CA PHE A 76 12.63 1.54 -9.68
C PHE A 76 12.71 1.81 -8.17
N TYR A 77 12.80 0.74 -7.37
CA TYR A 77 12.78 0.81 -5.91
C TYR A 77 13.82 -0.14 -5.29
N PRO A 78 15.13 0.04 -5.55
CA PRO A 78 16.17 -0.88 -5.11
C PRO A 78 16.19 -1.12 -3.59
N ASN A 79 15.71 -0.15 -2.81
CA ASN A 79 15.58 -0.27 -1.36
C ASN A 79 14.52 -1.30 -0.93
N VAL A 80 13.49 -1.59 -1.74
CA VAL A 80 12.53 -2.67 -1.46
C VAL A 80 13.23 -4.03 -1.51
N VAL A 81 14.12 -4.23 -2.49
CA VAL A 81 14.92 -5.46 -2.61
C VAL A 81 15.91 -5.59 -1.46
N LYS A 82 16.52 -4.48 -1.03
CA LYS A 82 17.50 -4.47 0.05
C LYS A 82 16.87 -4.65 1.44
N GLU A 83 15.74 -4.02 1.70
CA GLU A 83 15.15 -3.90 3.04
C GLU A 83 13.98 -4.86 3.27
N GLY A 84 13.50 -5.48 2.19
CA GLY A 84 12.33 -6.36 2.17
C GLY A 84 11.03 -5.61 1.92
N SER A 85 10.11 -6.32 1.31
CA SER A 85 8.71 -5.88 1.17
C SER A 85 7.99 -5.87 2.52
N VAL A 86 6.83 -5.24 2.55
CA VAL A 86 5.92 -5.23 3.70
C VAL A 86 4.49 -5.50 3.27
N MET A 87 3.67 -5.96 4.21
CA MET A 87 2.21 -5.90 4.10
C MET A 87 1.65 -4.86 5.07
N LEU A 88 0.82 -3.97 4.54
CA LEU A 88 0.10 -2.93 5.27
C LEU A 88 -1.38 -3.26 5.31
N GLN A 89 -2.09 -2.73 6.31
CA GLN A 89 -3.55 -2.71 6.34
C GLN A 89 -4.01 -1.26 6.31
N ILE A 90 -5.03 -0.99 5.50
CA ILE A 90 -5.75 0.27 5.42
C ILE A 90 -7.17 0.00 5.91
N ASP A 91 -7.61 0.78 6.89
CA ASP A 91 -8.97 0.74 7.40
C ASP A 91 -9.88 1.53 6.44
N VAL A 92 -11.01 0.92 6.07
CA VAL A 92 -12.00 1.48 5.15
C VAL A 92 -13.24 1.87 5.96
N ASP A 93 -13.58 3.18 5.98
CA ASP A 93 -14.81 3.65 6.59
C ASP A 93 -15.98 3.47 5.61
N THR A 94 -16.77 2.41 5.82
CA THR A 94 -17.91 2.07 4.96
C THR A 94 -19.15 2.94 5.22
N GLU A 95 -19.17 3.73 6.30
CA GLU A 95 -20.33 4.57 6.66
C GLU A 95 -20.15 6.00 6.16
N LYS A 96 -19.01 6.62 6.45
CA LYS A 96 -18.69 8.01 6.06
C LYS A 96 -17.83 8.09 4.80
N GLY A 97 -17.20 7.00 4.41
CA GLY A 97 -16.16 6.97 3.38
C GLY A 97 -14.81 7.40 3.93
N GLY A 98 -13.75 7.00 3.24
CA GLY A 98 -12.37 7.36 3.57
C GLY A 98 -11.50 6.15 3.89
N LEU A 99 -10.19 6.38 3.87
CA LEU A 99 -9.16 5.38 4.06
C LEU A 99 -8.14 5.90 5.08
N THR A 100 -7.74 5.06 6.03
CA THR A 100 -6.68 5.39 6.99
C THR A 100 -5.71 4.24 7.13
N VAL A 101 -4.40 4.53 7.12
CA VAL A 101 -3.39 3.49 7.38
C VAL A 101 -3.50 3.00 8.82
N ASN A 102 -3.67 1.68 9.00
CA ASN A 102 -3.66 1.08 10.33
C ASN A 102 -2.22 1.01 10.86
N LYS A 103 -1.87 1.92 11.77
CA LYS A 103 -0.53 2.01 12.38
C LYS A 103 -0.16 0.83 13.28
N ASN A 104 -1.13 -0.03 13.63
CA ASN A 104 -0.91 -1.20 14.49
C ASN A 104 -0.63 -2.48 13.68
N PHE A 105 -0.84 -2.46 12.36
CA PHE A 105 -0.62 -3.61 11.50
C PHE A 105 0.60 -3.40 10.60
N LEU A 106 1.53 -4.34 10.65
CA LEU A 106 2.67 -4.42 9.74
C LEU A 106 3.15 -5.87 9.71
N VAL A 107 3.27 -6.43 8.52
CA VAL A 107 4.08 -7.64 8.29
C VAL A 107 5.36 -7.19 7.60
N ASP A 108 6.51 -7.39 8.23
CA ASP A 108 7.82 -7.01 7.71
C ASP A 108 8.54 -8.26 7.18
N PHE A 109 8.66 -8.38 5.86
CA PHE A 109 9.36 -9.49 5.21
C PHE A 109 10.87 -9.24 5.07
N GLY A 110 11.41 -8.19 5.70
CA GLY A 110 12.84 -7.86 5.65
C GLY A 110 13.72 -8.71 6.55
N LYS A 111 13.13 -9.47 7.50
CA LYS A 111 13.86 -10.25 8.52
C LYS A 111 13.63 -11.76 8.39
N GLU A 112 13.26 -12.24 7.21
CA GLU A 112 13.11 -13.66 6.95
C GLU A 112 14.46 -14.40 7.09
N PRO A 113 14.47 -15.70 7.44
CA PRO A 113 15.69 -16.44 7.78
C PRO A 113 16.79 -16.43 6.69
N ASN A 114 16.38 -16.32 5.42
CA ASN A 114 17.29 -16.32 4.27
C ASN A 114 17.50 -14.91 3.67
N GLY A 115 17.17 -13.87 4.42
CA GLY A 115 17.25 -12.48 3.99
C GLY A 115 15.91 -11.91 3.48
N PRO A 116 15.90 -10.66 3.00
CA PRO A 116 14.67 -9.95 2.66
C PRO A 116 13.84 -10.65 1.57
N CYS A 117 12.54 -10.78 1.82
CA CYS A 117 11.58 -11.35 0.87
C CYS A 117 10.67 -10.30 0.21
N LEU A 118 10.20 -10.66 -0.98
CA LEU A 118 9.37 -9.84 -1.87
C LEU A 118 7.95 -10.44 -1.97
N ALA A 119 7.08 -10.05 -1.04
CA ALA A 119 5.71 -10.47 -0.96
C ALA A 119 4.89 -9.80 -2.07
N HIS A 120 4.23 -10.64 -2.88
CA HIS A 120 3.46 -10.21 -4.03
C HIS A 120 1.96 -10.33 -3.76
N ASP A 121 1.38 -11.54 -3.81
CA ASP A 121 -0.05 -11.76 -3.69
C ASP A 121 -0.52 -11.91 -2.23
N ILE A 122 -1.78 -11.54 -2.00
CA ILE A 122 -2.51 -11.76 -0.76
C ILE A 122 -3.71 -12.64 -1.11
N ARG A 123 -3.91 -13.75 -0.39
CA ARG A 123 -5.05 -14.65 -0.57
C ARG A 123 -5.71 -14.91 0.77
N PHE A 124 -7.02 -14.73 0.87
CA PHE A 124 -7.74 -15.10 2.09
C PHE A 124 -8.17 -16.57 2.05
N PRO A 125 -8.08 -17.30 3.17
CA PRO A 125 -8.47 -18.71 3.22
C PRO A 125 -9.94 -18.97 2.87
N CYS A 126 -10.82 -17.99 3.11
CA CYS A 126 -12.27 -18.14 2.94
C CYS A 126 -12.82 -17.48 1.66
N GLY A 127 -11.96 -17.21 0.68
CA GLY A 127 -12.32 -16.44 -0.49
C GLY A 127 -12.08 -14.94 -0.31
N ASP A 128 -11.89 -14.25 -1.42
CA ASP A 128 -11.59 -12.83 -1.45
C ASP A 128 -12.21 -12.15 -2.66
N SER A 129 -12.32 -10.82 -2.61
CA SER A 129 -13.02 -10.02 -3.64
C SER A 129 -12.42 -10.11 -5.05
N THR A 130 -11.31 -10.83 -5.24
CA THR A 130 -10.65 -11.04 -6.55
C THR A 130 -10.57 -12.50 -6.97
N SER A 131 -10.86 -13.43 -6.06
CA SER A 131 -10.75 -14.88 -6.28
C SER A 131 -12.11 -15.55 -6.42
N ASP A 132 -13.14 -14.97 -5.80
CA ASP A 132 -14.48 -15.54 -5.82
C ASP A 132 -15.21 -15.14 -7.11
N ILE A 133 -15.44 -16.11 -7.98
CA ILE A 133 -16.39 -16.01 -9.08
C ILE A 133 -17.71 -16.53 -8.55
N LEU A 134 -18.73 -15.67 -8.43
CA LEU A 134 -20.10 -16.12 -8.16
C LEU A 134 -20.55 -16.95 -9.37
N ALA A 135 -20.62 -18.27 -9.19
CA ALA A 135 -21.20 -19.20 -10.16
C ALA A 135 -22.73 -19.11 -10.15
#